data_AF-A0A939YIB5-F1
#
_entry.id   AF-A0A939YIB5-F1
#
_cell.length_a   1.000
_cell.length_b   1.000
_cell.length_c   1.000
_cell.angle_alpha   90.00
_cell.angle_beta   90.00
_cell.angle_gamma   90.00
#
_symmetry.space_group_name_H-M   'P 1'
#
loop_
_entity.id
_entity.type
_entity.pdbx_description
1 polymer ?
#
loop_
_entity_poly.entity_id
_entity_poly.type
_entity_poly.pdbx_seq_one_letter_code
_entity_poly.pdbx_strand_id
1 'polypeptide(L)'
;MLTFVVSLNIGQYLNPDTCPDYVKNSKLGSTAVALLDYTTFLQSGVKALKVVIIAVGGGLAVLGVVNLLEGYGNDNPGAKSQGMKQFMAGAGVMLIGALLVPKLSDLIPSTL
;
A
#
# COMPACT_ATOMS: atom_id res chain seq x y z
N MET A 1 -12.15 -43.02 11.69
CA MET A 1 -13.24 -42.15 11.19
C MET A 1 -13.18 -40.75 11.84
N LEU A 2 -11.99 -40.19 12.09
CA LEU A 2 -11.86 -38.85 12.67
C LEU A 2 -10.52 -38.16 12.33
N THR A 3 -9.83 -38.63 11.29
CA THR A 3 -8.62 -37.98 10.76
C THR A 3 -8.91 -37.23 9.46
N PHE A 4 -10.20 -36.96 9.20
CA PHE A 4 -10.69 -36.23 8.02
C PHE A 4 -10.41 -34.73 8.08
N VAL A 5 -9.80 -34.23 9.15
CA VAL A 5 -9.26 -32.86 9.18
C VAL A 5 -7.78 -32.93 8.85
N VAL A 6 -7.50 -33.40 7.63
CA VAL A 6 -6.28 -33.03 6.91
C VAL A 6 -6.17 -31.52 7.05
N SER A 7 -5.02 -31.04 7.55
CA SER A 7 -4.68 -29.62 7.55
C SER A 7 -5.16 -28.99 6.25
N LEU A 8 -6.20 -28.14 6.32
CA LEU A 8 -6.67 -27.34 5.19
C LEU A 8 -5.53 -26.39 4.82
N ASN A 9 -4.60 -26.87 4.01
CA ASN A 9 -3.60 -26.04 3.37
C ASN A 9 -4.30 -25.31 2.22
N ILE A 10 -5.02 -24.27 2.60
CA ILE A 10 -5.77 -23.36 1.71
C ILE A 10 -4.90 -22.78 0.58
N GLY A 11 -3.57 -22.88 0.68
CA GLY A 11 -2.63 -22.51 -0.39
C GLY A 11 -2.90 -23.19 -1.74
N GLN A 12 -3.54 -24.37 -1.77
CA GLN A 12 -3.91 -25.07 -3.01
C GLN A 12 -5.16 -24.48 -3.69
N TYR A 13 -6.04 -23.83 -2.92
CA TYR A 13 -7.25 -23.18 -3.40
C TYR A 13 -7.03 -21.71 -3.80
N LEU A 14 -5.88 -21.13 -3.41
CA LEU A 14 -5.43 -19.78 -3.76
C LEU A 14 -4.80 -19.69 -5.15
N ASN A 15 -4.36 -20.81 -5.73
CA ASN A 15 -3.73 -20.84 -7.05
C ASN A 15 -4.75 -21.31 -8.11
N PRO A 16 -5.08 -20.48 -9.13
CA PRO A 16 -6.16 -20.76 -10.09
C PRO A 16 -5.90 -22.00 -10.95
N ASP A 17 -4.65 -22.42 -11.08
CA ASP A 17 -4.24 -23.56 -11.88
C ASP A 17 -4.38 -24.90 -11.14
N THR A 18 -4.44 -24.86 -9.81
CA THR A 18 -4.50 -26.05 -8.94
C THR A 18 -5.82 -26.19 -8.19
N CYS A 19 -6.77 -25.27 -8.37
CA CYS A 19 -8.05 -25.36 -7.67
C CYS A 19 -8.90 -26.53 -8.22
N PRO A 20 -9.49 -27.37 -7.35
CA PRO A 20 -10.33 -28.50 -7.78
C PRO A 20 -11.63 -28.04 -8.44
N ASP A 21 -12.12 -28.76 -9.45
CA ASP A 21 -13.24 -28.32 -10.28
C ASP A 21 -14.55 -28.11 -9.50
N TYR A 22 -14.81 -28.88 -8.43
CA TYR A 22 -15.99 -28.64 -7.57
C TYR A 22 -16.01 -27.26 -6.91
N VAL A 23 -14.87 -26.58 -6.78
CA VAL A 23 -14.80 -25.19 -6.32
C VAL A 23 -15.09 -24.23 -7.47
N LYS A 24 -14.55 -24.48 -8.67
CA LYS A 24 -14.73 -23.62 -9.86
C LYS A 24 -16.19 -23.49 -10.28
N ASN A 25 -16.96 -24.57 -10.15
CA ASN A 25 -18.37 -24.63 -10.59
C ASN A 25 -19.39 -24.65 -9.45
N SER A 26 -18.96 -24.49 -8.19
CA SER A 26 -19.91 -24.24 -7.09
C SER A 26 -20.20 -22.75 -6.97
N LYS A 27 -21.47 -22.39 -6.73
CA LYS A 27 -21.85 -21.01 -6.43
C LYS A 27 -21.07 -20.45 -5.23
N LEU A 28 -20.77 -21.33 -4.27
CA LEU A 28 -19.98 -21.01 -3.07
C LEU A 28 -18.51 -20.71 -3.40
N GLY A 29 -17.89 -21.50 -4.29
CA GLY A 29 -16.52 -21.28 -4.74
C GLY A 29 -16.38 -20.05 -5.64
N SER A 30 -17.39 -19.73 -6.46
CA SER A 30 -17.41 -18.49 -7.24
C SER A 30 -17.52 -17.24 -6.34
N THR A 31 -18.33 -17.27 -5.27
CA THR A 31 -18.34 -16.20 -4.25
C THR A 31 -17.05 -16.13 -3.44
N ALA A 32 -16.44 -17.27 -3.11
CA ALA A 32 -15.15 -17.28 -2.40
C ALA A 32 -14.04 -16.67 -3.26
N VAL A 33 -13.94 -17.05 -4.54
CA VAL A 33 -12.98 -16.48 -5.50
C VAL A 33 -13.21 -14.98 -5.70
N ALA A 34 -14.46 -14.52 -5.74
CA ALA A 34 -14.77 -13.09 -5.83
C ALA A 34 -14.32 -12.29 -4.58
N LEU A 35 -14.40 -12.88 -3.38
CA LEU A 35 -13.88 -12.26 -2.16
C LEU A 35 -12.34 -12.29 -2.11
N LEU A 36 -11.71 -13.36 -2.59
CA LEU A 36 -10.25 -13.44 -2.75
C LEU A 36 -9.75 -12.36 -3.72
N ASP A 37 -10.42 -12.21 -4.87
CA ASP A 37 -10.09 -11.20 -5.88
C ASP A 37 -10.28 -9.76 -5.35
N TYR A 38 -11.25 -9.55 -4.45
CA TYR A 38 -11.38 -8.30 -3.70
C TYR A 38 -10.18 -8.08 -2.76
N THR A 39 -9.82 -9.05 -1.92
CA THR A 39 -8.68 -8.89 -0.99
C THR A 39 -7.34 -8.63 -1.69
N THR A 40 -7.10 -9.27 -2.85
CA THR A 40 -5.91 -9.05 -3.68
C THR A 40 -5.94 -7.68 -4.37
N PHE A 41 -7.10 -7.22 -4.85
CA PHE A 41 -7.29 -5.87 -5.37
C PHE A 41 -6.95 -4.81 -4.31
N LEU A 42 -7.40 -5.00 -3.07
CA LEU A 42 -7.12 -4.07 -1.97
C LEU A 42 -5.63 -4.03 -1.62
N GLN A 43 -4.95 -5.18 -1.57
CA GLN A 43 -3.50 -5.25 -1.35
C GLN A 43 -2.71 -4.56 -2.47
N SER A 44 -3.14 -4.72 -3.73
CA SER A 44 -2.57 -4.01 -4.88
C SER A 44 -2.80 -2.50 -4.77
N GLY A 45 -4.00 -2.08 -4.38
CA GLY A 45 -4.35 -0.68 -4.13
C GLY A 45 -3.51 -0.03 -3.04
N VAL A 46 -3.24 -0.74 -1.93
CA VAL A 46 -2.36 -0.25 -0.85
C VAL A 46 -0.92 -0.06 -1.36
N LYS A 47 -0.42 -0.95 -2.22
CA LYS A 47 0.90 -0.78 -2.86
C LYS A 47 0.93 0.44 -3.77
N ALA A 48 -0.11 0.64 -4.60
CA ALA A 48 -0.21 1.81 -5.47
C ALA A 48 -0.27 3.11 -4.66
N LEU A 49 -1.07 3.15 -3.59
CA LEU A 49 -1.16 4.29 -2.67
C LEU A 49 0.20 4.63 -2.04
N LYS A 50 0.97 3.62 -1.63
CA LYS A 50 2.34 3.81 -1.09
C LYS A 50 3.24 4.55 -2.08
N VAL A 51 3.22 4.11 -3.34
CA VAL A 51 4.05 4.71 -4.40
C VAL A 51 3.65 6.16 -4.65
N VAL A 52 2.35 6.46 -4.72
CA VAL A 52 1.86 7.82 -4.95
C VAL A 52 2.22 8.76 -3.79
N ILE A 53 2.06 8.32 -2.54
CA ILE A 53 2.38 9.15 -1.36
C ILE A 53 3.88 9.47 -1.30
N ILE A 54 4.72 8.47 -1.58
CA ILE A 54 6.18 8.65 -1.66
C ILE A 54 6.51 9.62 -2.80
N ALA A 55 5.94 9.45 -3.99
CA ALA A 55 6.19 10.36 -5.11
C ALA A 55 5.78 11.82 -4.81
N VAL A 56 4.61 12.03 -4.20
CA VAL A 56 4.11 13.37 -3.84
C VAL A 56 4.93 13.98 -2.70
N GLY A 57 5.25 13.22 -1.65
CA GLY A 57 6.09 13.69 -0.55
C GLY A 57 7.51 14.06 -1.01
N GLY A 58 8.05 13.29 -1.96
CA GLY A 58 9.34 13.58 -2.60
C GLY A 58 9.30 14.85 -3.45
N GLY A 59 8.25 15.03 -4.27
CA GLY A 59 8.07 16.25 -5.07
C GLY A 59 8.00 17.51 -4.20
N LEU A 60 7.22 17.47 -3.12
CA LEU A 60 7.13 18.60 -2.18
C LEU A 60 8.44 18.85 -1.41
N ALA A 61 9.19 17.80 -1.09
CA ALA A 61 10.50 17.94 -0.45
C ALA A 61 11.51 18.63 -1.38
N VAL A 62 11.53 18.27 -2.67
CA VAL A 62 12.39 18.91 -3.67
C VAL A 62 12.02 20.38 -3.87
N LEU A 63 10.73 20.70 -3.98
CA LEU A 63 10.27 22.09 -4.06
C LEU A 63 10.68 22.91 -2.81
N GLY A 64 10.57 22.31 -1.62
CA GLY A 64 11.03 22.95 -0.40
C GLY A 64 12.55 23.20 -0.38
N VAL A 65 13.34 22.30 -0.93
CA VAL A 65 14.79 22.46 -1.09
C VAL A 65 15.11 23.58 -2.09
N VAL A 66 14.38 23.68 -3.21
CA VAL A 66 14.54 24.76 -4.20
C VAL A 66 14.27 26.12 -3.57
N ASN A 67 13.17 26.27 -2.84
CA ASN A 67 12.86 27.52 -2.12
C ASN A 67 13.91 27.86 -1.03
N LEU A 68 14.59 26.85 -0.46
CA LEU A 68 15.73 27.06 0.43
C LEU A 68 16.94 27.63 -0.30
N LEU A 69 17.29 27.02 -1.44
CA LEU A 69 18.43 27.43 -2.27
C LEU A 69 18.24 28.83 -2.84
N GLU A 70 17.02 29.16 -3.26
CA GLU A 70 16.64 30.52 -3.69
C GLU A 70 16.72 31.52 -2.52
N GLY A 71 16.35 31.10 -1.31
CA GLY A 71 16.47 31.91 -0.11
C GLY A 71 17.89 32.14 0.38
N TYR A 72 18.81 31.19 0.16
CA TYR A 72 20.24 31.34 0.47
C TYR A 72 20.98 32.19 -0.57
N GLY A 73 20.60 32.11 -1.85
CA GLY A 73 21.19 32.94 -2.91
C GLY A 73 20.72 34.39 -2.89
N ASN A 74 19.48 34.64 -2.44
CA ASN A 74 18.88 35.98 -2.36
C ASN A 74 18.83 36.55 -0.93
N ASP A 75 19.50 35.90 0.05
CA ASP A 75 19.50 36.24 1.49
C ASP A 75 18.11 36.63 2.04
N ASN A 76 17.08 35.95 1.57
CA ASN A 76 15.70 36.25 1.90
C ASN A 76 15.18 35.30 3.00
N PRO A 77 14.99 35.78 4.24
CA PRO A 77 14.52 34.94 5.34
C PRO A 77 13.12 34.34 5.09
N GLY A 78 12.31 34.98 4.25
CA GLY A 78 10.99 34.47 3.85
C GLY A 78 11.06 33.18 3.02
N ALA A 79 11.93 33.14 2.01
CA ALA A 79 12.13 31.97 1.15
C ALA A 79 12.75 30.79 1.92
N LYS A 80 13.72 31.08 2.81
CA LYS A 80 14.32 30.08 3.72
C LYS A 80 13.29 29.42 4.64
N SER A 81 12.39 30.22 5.23
CA SER A 81 11.35 29.71 6.13
C SER A 81 10.28 28.92 5.38
N GLN A 82 9.87 29.37 4.18
CA GLN A 82 8.88 28.67 3.36
C GLN A 82 9.41 27.34 2.84
N GLY A 83 10.63 27.30 2.30
CA GLY A 83 11.20 26.04 1.82
C GLY A 83 11.42 25.03 2.94
N MET A 84 11.72 25.48 4.17
CA MET A 84 11.93 24.56 5.30
C MET A 84 10.62 23.90 5.72
N LYS A 85 9.51 24.67 5.69
CA LYS A 85 8.18 24.14 5.96
C LYS A 85 7.72 23.17 4.87
N GLN A 86 8.01 23.45 3.60
CA GLN A 86 7.68 22.56 2.48
C GLN A 86 8.52 21.28 2.49
N PHE A 87 9.81 21.38 2.83
CA PHE A 87 10.68 20.23 2.98
C PHE A 87 10.25 19.34 4.15
N MET A 88 9.95 19.94 5.31
CA MET A 88 9.45 19.19 6.48
C MET A 88 8.08 18.57 6.22
N ALA A 89 7.19 19.25 5.50
CA ALA A 89 5.91 18.69 5.10
C ALA A 89 6.10 17.51 4.11
N GLY A 90 6.95 17.66 3.10
CA GLY A 90 7.24 16.60 2.13
C GLY A 90 7.92 15.37 2.75
N ALA A 91 8.92 15.60 3.61
CA ALA A 91 9.59 14.55 4.38
C ALA A 91 8.65 13.86 5.37
N GLY A 92 7.74 14.61 6.02
CA GLY A 92 6.71 14.06 6.91
C GLY A 92 5.73 13.16 6.17
N VAL A 93 5.23 13.59 5.01
CA VAL A 93 4.34 12.78 4.16
C VAL A 93 5.03 11.51 3.66
N MET A 94 6.30 11.60 3.26
CA MET A 94 7.14 10.45 2.91
C MET A 94 7.28 9.45 4.06
N LEU A 95 7.58 9.93 5.26
CA LEU A 95 7.76 9.08 6.45
C LEU A 95 6.46 8.37 6.84
N ILE A 96 5.34 9.08 6.81
CA ILE A 96 4.01 8.50 7.05
C ILE A 96 3.66 7.48 5.95
N GLY A 97 3.93 7.79 4.68
CA GLY A 97 3.75 6.88 3.55
C GLY A 97 4.56 5.59 3.65
N ALA A 98 5.80 5.69 4.14
CA ALA A 98 6.69 4.54 4.30
C ALA A 98 6.31 3.64 5.47
N LEU A 99 5.82 4.22 6.57
CA LEU A 99 5.58 3.50 7.83
C LEU A 99 4.12 3.10 8.04
N LEU A 100 3.15 3.97 7.73
CA LEU A 100 1.73 3.70 7.99
C LEU A 100 1.07 2.95 6.85
N VAL A 101 1.44 3.18 5.58
CA VAL A 101 0.80 2.47 4.45
C VAL A 101 0.96 0.95 4.51
N PRO A 102 2.13 0.39 4.90
CA PRO A 102 2.25 -1.05 5.13
C PRO A 102 1.36 -1.57 6.27
N LYS A 103 1.06 -0.74 7.28
CA LYS A 103 0.17 -1.10 8.39
C LYS A 103 -1.28 -1.23 7.96
N LEU A 104 -1.68 -0.57 6.88
CA LEU A 104 -3.00 -0.79 6.28
C LEU A 104 -3.09 -2.17 5.64
N SER A 105 -1.98 -2.75 5.13
CA SER A 105 -1.97 -4.13 4.64
C SER A 105 -2.16 -5.15 5.75
N ASP A 106 -1.69 -4.87 6.96
CA ASP A 106 -1.85 -5.74 8.13
C ASP A 106 -3.30 -5.78 8.65
N LEU A 107 -4.13 -4.79 8.30
CA LEU A 107 -5.55 -4.71 8.68
C LEU A 107 -6.50 -5.36 7.66
N ILE A 108 -6.00 -5.69 6.46
CA ILE A 108 -6.80 -6.41 5.46
C ILE A 108 -6.86 -7.87 5.91
N PRO A 109 -8.06 -8.42 6.18
CA PRO A 109 -8.18 -9.81 6.61
C PRO A 109 -7.59 -10.73 5.53
N SER A 110 -6.55 -11.48 5.90
CA SER A 110 -6.00 -12.57 5.10
C SER A 110 -6.99 -13.71 5.11
N THR A 111 -7.99 -13.62 4.23
CA THR A 111 -8.75 -14.74 3.63
C THR A 111 -9.09 -15.90 4.59
N LEU A 112 -10.30 -15.89 5.12
CA LEU A 112 -11.07 -17.13 5.37
C LEU A 112 -11.49 -17.75 4.04
#